data_AF-A0A7H1N6Q1-F1
#
_entry.id   AF-A0A7H1N6Q1-F1
#
_cell.length_a   1.000
_cell.length_b   1.000
_cell.length_c   1.000
_cell.angle_alpha   90.00
_cell.angle_beta   90.00
_cell.angle_gamma   90.00
#
_symmetry.space_group_name_H-M   'P 1'
#
loop_
_entity.id
_entity.type
_entity.pdbx_description
1 polymer ?
#
loop_
_entity_poly.entity_id
_entity_poly.type
_entity_poly.pdbx_seq_one_letter_code
_entity_poly.pdbx_strand_id
1 'polypeptide(L)'
;MYERLAVIDVAGRTIDSLAAQVGGLQALLANKQARGAFGEVQLHDLVTAILPAAVCAFQVTLTNGMRADCLIRLPAPPGPIVIDAKFPLESYRAMQAAGDEAVRSRAARGFAQDVLRHVRDIAARYIVRGETADSALMFLPSEAIYAELHANFAAVVEEAFRLKVWIVSPTTLWATLHTLSAVLRDVRLREQASVIQDELRALAGDLGRLGQRVGNLQRHFAQAHDDIREVGISCDKAMMRASRIDLSSLQTGQQTAQAPAATDGVGGE
;
A
#
# COMPACT_ATOMS: atom_id res chain seq x y z
N MET A 1 -4.24 -26.48 -50.26
CA MET A 1 -3.29 -25.64 -51.04
C MET A 1 -3.54 -24.14 -50.84
N TYR A 2 -4.78 -23.67 -50.61
CA TYR A 2 -5.10 -22.26 -50.35
C TYR A 2 -4.66 -21.72 -48.98
N GLU A 3 -4.49 -22.59 -47.97
CA GLU A 3 -4.14 -22.17 -46.60
C GLU A 3 -2.67 -21.75 -46.42
N ARG A 4 -1.75 -22.32 -47.22
CA ARG A 4 -0.32 -21.96 -47.18
C ARG A 4 -0.02 -20.60 -47.83
N LEU A 5 -0.86 -20.14 -48.76
CA LEU A 5 -0.70 -18.84 -49.42
C LEU A 5 -1.16 -17.68 -48.52
N ALA A 6 -2.21 -17.88 -47.71
CA ALA A 6 -2.69 -16.87 -46.76
C ALA A 6 -1.68 -16.59 -45.63
N VAL A 7 -0.97 -17.63 -45.15
CA VAL A 7 0.06 -17.48 -44.10
C VAL A 7 1.29 -16.71 -44.61
N ILE A 8 1.64 -16.85 -45.89
CA ILE A 8 2.75 -16.11 -46.52
C ILE A 8 2.37 -14.64 -46.73
N ASP A 9 1.12 -14.34 -47.10
CA ASP A 9 0.65 -12.95 -47.28
C ASP A 9 0.52 -12.21 -45.93
N VAL A 10 0.13 -12.91 -44.86
CA VAL A 10 0.12 -12.37 -43.49
C VAL A 10 1.54 -12.15 -42.97
N ALA A 11 2.48 -13.07 -43.24
CA ALA A 11 3.89 -12.91 -42.87
C ALA A 11 4.58 -11.75 -43.61
N GLY A 12 4.23 -11.53 -44.89
CA GLY A 12 4.70 -10.37 -45.65
C GLY A 12 4.22 -9.05 -45.04
N ARG A 13 2.94 -8.97 -44.66
CA ARG A 13 2.36 -7.76 -44.05
C ARG A 13 2.90 -7.45 -42.65
N THR A 14 3.23 -8.46 -41.83
CA THR A 14 3.90 -8.23 -40.54
C THR A 14 5.34 -7.79 -40.71
N ILE A 15 6.08 -8.30 -41.71
CA ILE A 15 7.44 -7.86 -42.02
C ILE A 15 7.44 -6.41 -42.55
N ASP A 16 6.53 -6.07 -43.45
CA ASP A 16 6.41 -4.70 -43.98
C ASP A 16 5.98 -3.70 -42.91
N SER A 17 5.09 -4.08 -41.97
CA SER A 17 4.70 -3.20 -40.87
C SER A 17 5.78 -3.04 -39.80
N LEU A 18 6.57 -4.09 -39.52
CA LEU A 18 7.76 -4.00 -38.66
C LEU A 18 8.86 -3.14 -39.31
N ALA A 19 9.12 -3.34 -40.60
CA ALA A 19 10.09 -2.55 -41.35
C ALA A 19 9.67 -1.07 -41.45
N ALA A 20 8.37 -0.80 -41.61
CA ALA A 20 7.82 0.56 -41.56
C ALA A 20 7.90 1.18 -40.16
N GLN A 21 7.70 0.42 -39.08
CA GLN A 21 7.90 0.88 -37.70
C GLN A 21 9.38 1.17 -37.39
N VAL A 22 10.30 0.36 -37.89
CA VAL A 22 11.76 0.58 -37.76
C VAL A 22 12.20 1.79 -38.60
N GLY A 23 11.66 1.98 -39.80
CA GLY A 23 11.90 3.15 -40.66
C GLY A 23 11.35 4.44 -40.07
N GLY A 24 10.16 4.39 -39.45
CA GLY A 24 9.57 5.50 -38.70
C GLY A 24 10.40 5.90 -37.48
N LEU A 25 10.94 4.93 -36.74
CA LEU A 25 11.87 5.19 -35.63
C LEU A 25 13.16 5.86 -36.12
N GLN A 26 13.74 5.39 -37.23
CA GLN A 26 14.95 6.00 -37.80
C GLN A 26 14.71 7.45 -38.29
N ALA A 27 13.55 7.74 -38.86
CA ALA A 27 13.15 9.08 -39.29
C ALA A 27 12.88 10.03 -38.09
N LEU A 28 12.25 9.55 -37.02
CA LEU A 28 12.06 10.32 -35.78
C LEU A 28 13.39 10.65 -35.08
N LEU A 29 14.41 9.81 -35.26
CA LEU A 29 15.74 10.02 -34.71
C LEU A 29 16.61 11.02 -35.51
N ALA A 30 16.12 11.54 -36.64
CA ALA A 30 16.84 12.52 -37.46
C ALA A 30 16.66 13.97 -36.96
N ASN A 31 15.50 14.31 -36.41
CA ASN A 31 15.16 15.66 -35.95
C ASN A 31 15.32 15.82 -34.41
N LYS A 32 15.93 16.91 -33.95
CA LYS A 32 16.18 17.18 -32.51
C LYS A 32 14.90 17.19 -31.68
N GLN A 33 13.84 17.81 -32.19
CA GLN A 33 12.54 17.88 -31.50
C GLN A 33 11.89 16.50 -31.41
N ALA A 34 11.92 15.73 -32.50
CA ALA A 34 11.38 14.38 -32.53
C ALA A 34 12.16 13.42 -31.60
N ARG A 35 13.47 13.59 -31.47
CA ARG A 35 14.29 12.86 -30.49
C ARG A 35 13.95 13.20 -29.04
N GLY A 36 13.73 14.48 -28.74
CA GLY A 36 13.28 14.91 -27.42
C GLY A 36 11.95 14.26 -27.06
N ALA A 37 10.98 14.35 -27.96
CA ALA A 37 9.67 13.71 -27.81
C ALA A 37 9.78 12.19 -27.66
N PHE A 38 10.66 11.52 -28.40
CA PHE A 38 10.89 10.08 -28.26
C PHE A 38 11.37 9.70 -26.86
N GLY A 39 12.32 10.46 -26.30
CA GLY A 39 12.81 10.26 -24.93
C GLY A 39 11.71 10.47 -23.89
N GLU A 40 10.90 11.52 -24.05
CA GLU A 40 9.77 11.83 -23.16
C GLU A 40 8.67 10.76 -23.23
N VAL A 41 8.33 10.28 -24.42
CA VAL A 41 7.34 9.20 -24.61
C VAL A 41 7.83 7.90 -23.95
N GLN A 42 9.09 7.52 -24.18
CA GLN A 42 9.65 6.32 -23.55
C GLN A 42 9.69 6.41 -22.02
N LEU A 43 10.03 7.59 -21.47
CA LEU A 43 9.98 7.85 -20.04
C LEU A 43 8.54 7.73 -19.51
N HIS A 44 7.58 8.35 -20.20
CA HIS A 44 6.16 8.29 -19.85
C HIS A 44 5.65 6.85 -19.79
N ASP A 45 5.95 6.06 -20.82
CA ASP A 45 5.48 4.67 -20.92
C ASP A 45 6.07 3.79 -19.83
N LEU A 46 7.37 3.94 -19.53
CA LEU A 46 8.02 3.20 -18.44
C LEU A 46 7.43 3.55 -17.07
N VAL A 47 7.21 4.84 -16.80
CA VAL A 47 6.68 5.30 -15.51
C VAL A 47 5.23 4.87 -15.33
N THR A 48 4.39 5.05 -16.35
CA THR A 48 2.95 4.72 -16.27
C THR A 48 2.69 3.21 -16.24
N ALA A 49 3.59 2.39 -16.80
CA ALA A 49 3.48 0.93 -16.71
C ALA A 49 3.70 0.39 -15.29
N ILE A 50 4.46 1.09 -14.44
CA ILE A 50 4.92 0.58 -13.13
C ILE A 50 4.29 1.34 -11.96
N LEU A 51 4.16 2.66 -12.08
CA LEU A 51 3.73 3.53 -10.99
C LEU A 51 2.30 4.04 -11.22
N PRO A 52 1.45 4.02 -10.17
CA PRO A 52 0.12 4.62 -10.23
C PRO A 52 0.19 6.14 -10.49
N ALA A 53 -0.79 6.67 -11.23
CA ALA A 53 -0.93 8.11 -11.49
C ALA A 53 -0.98 8.97 -10.21
N ALA A 54 -1.39 8.40 -9.08
CA ALA A 54 -1.40 9.10 -7.79
C ALA A 54 -0.01 9.52 -7.31
N VAL A 55 1.05 8.78 -7.67
CA VAL A 55 2.42 8.99 -7.20
C VAL A 55 3.35 9.56 -8.27
N CYS A 56 2.89 9.72 -9.51
CA CYS A 56 3.66 10.36 -10.57
C CYS A 56 2.93 11.58 -11.14
N ALA A 57 3.69 12.51 -11.71
CA ALA A 57 3.16 13.60 -12.52
C ALA A 57 4.17 13.95 -13.60
N PHE A 58 3.67 14.37 -14.75
CA PHE A 58 4.48 14.71 -15.92
C PHE A 58 4.41 16.21 -16.19
N GLN A 59 5.48 16.76 -16.78
CA GLN A 59 5.56 18.16 -17.18
C GLN A 59 5.24 19.14 -16.03
N VAL A 60 5.73 18.82 -14.82
CA VAL A 60 5.47 19.58 -13.59
C VAL A 60 6.38 20.79 -13.55
N THR A 61 5.83 21.95 -13.22
CA THR A 61 6.61 23.17 -12.97
C THR A 61 6.91 23.29 -11.48
N LEU A 62 8.19 23.34 -11.14
CA LEU A 62 8.68 23.53 -9.78
C LEU A 62 8.53 25.00 -9.33
N THR A 63 8.73 25.27 -8.04
CA THR A 63 8.62 26.64 -7.49
C THR A 63 9.59 27.63 -8.11
N ASN A 64 10.72 27.15 -8.64
CA ASN A 64 11.71 27.96 -9.36
C ASN A 64 11.33 28.24 -10.84
N GLY A 65 10.13 27.86 -11.28
CA GLY A 65 9.64 28.04 -12.65
C GLY A 65 10.20 27.06 -13.67
N MET A 66 11.02 26.09 -13.26
CA MET A 66 11.57 25.07 -14.14
C MET A 66 10.58 23.94 -14.33
N ARG A 67 10.36 23.55 -15.58
CA ARG A 67 9.50 22.42 -15.94
C ARG A 67 10.33 21.14 -16.05
N ALA A 68 9.95 20.13 -15.28
CA ALA A 68 10.54 18.80 -15.26
C ALA A 68 9.69 17.81 -16.07
N ASP A 69 10.32 16.83 -16.72
CA ASP A 69 9.62 15.85 -17.56
C ASP A 69 8.73 14.92 -16.72
N CYS A 70 9.25 14.42 -15.59
CA CYS A 70 8.51 13.59 -14.65
C CYS A 70 8.92 13.90 -13.20
N LEU A 71 7.95 13.86 -12.30
CA LEU A 71 8.12 13.96 -10.85
C LEU A 71 7.45 12.74 -10.19
N ILE A 72 8.22 11.97 -9.44
CA ILE A 72 7.74 10.87 -8.62
C ILE A 72 7.62 11.34 -7.18
N ARG A 73 6.41 11.32 -6.64
CA ARG A 73 6.10 11.62 -5.24
C ARG A 73 6.46 10.42 -4.37
N LEU A 74 7.49 10.57 -3.55
CA LEU A 74 7.88 9.61 -2.52
C LEU A 74 7.72 10.22 -1.13
N PRO A 75 7.51 9.41 -0.09
CA PRO A 75 7.54 9.88 1.28
C PRO A 75 8.93 10.41 1.66
N ALA A 76 8.99 11.33 2.62
CA ALA A 76 10.23 11.91 3.12
C ALA A 76 10.83 11.06 4.25
N PRO A 77 12.15 10.78 4.26
CA PRO A 77 13.13 10.93 3.16
C PRO A 77 13.06 9.74 2.15
N PRO A 78 13.38 9.94 0.85
CA PRO A 78 14.09 11.08 0.26
C PRO A 78 13.19 12.23 -0.23
N GLY A 79 11.86 12.08 -0.28
CA GLY A 79 10.96 13.09 -0.85
C GLY A 79 10.84 13.00 -2.38
N PRO A 80 10.14 13.95 -3.05
CA PRO A 80 9.83 13.85 -4.47
C PRO A 80 11.07 13.84 -5.38
N ILE A 81 11.20 12.83 -6.24
CA ILE A 81 12.35 12.69 -7.16
C ILE A 81 11.95 13.16 -8.56
N VAL A 82 12.79 13.99 -9.17
CA VAL A 82 12.64 14.44 -10.55
C VAL A 82 13.38 13.49 -11.50
N ILE A 83 12.76 13.20 -12.65
CA ILE A 83 13.37 12.52 -13.80
C ILE A 83 13.31 13.45 -15.01
N ASP A 84 14.45 13.64 -15.67
CA ASP A 84 14.59 14.46 -16.87
C ASP A 84 15.22 13.62 -17.99
N ALA A 85 14.59 13.61 -19.17
CA ALA A 85 15.02 12.83 -20.32
C ALA A 85 16.06 13.63 -21.14
N LYS A 86 17.19 13.00 -21.45
CA LYS A 86 18.26 13.59 -22.26
C LYS A 86 18.79 12.57 -23.25
N PHE A 87 18.87 12.98 -24.52
CA PHE A 87 19.34 12.11 -25.59
C PHE A 87 20.53 12.73 -26.35
N PRO A 88 21.79 12.54 -25.88
CA PRO A 88 23.00 13.05 -26.51
C PRO A 88 23.41 12.22 -27.75
N LEU A 89 22.45 11.98 -28.65
CA LEU A 89 22.64 11.07 -29.79
C LEU A 89 23.59 11.64 -30.84
N GLU A 90 23.61 12.96 -31.04
CA GLU A 90 24.45 13.60 -32.05
C GLU A 90 25.93 13.50 -31.70
N SER A 91 26.27 13.85 -30.46
CA SER A 91 27.63 13.76 -29.93
C SER A 91 28.11 12.30 -29.88
N TYR A 92 27.23 11.36 -29.51
CA TYR A 92 27.52 9.93 -29.59
C TYR A 92 27.74 9.43 -31.03
N ARG A 93 26.88 9.80 -31.99
CA ARG A 93 27.04 9.43 -33.41
C ARG A 93 28.31 10.01 -34.01
N ALA A 94 28.64 11.26 -33.70
CA ALA A 94 29.88 11.89 -34.16
C ALA A 94 31.12 11.16 -33.64
N MET A 95 31.06 10.66 -32.40
CA MET A 95 32.12 9.82 -31.83
C MET A 95 32.23 8.48 -32.54
N GLN A 96 31.11 7.79 -32.80
CA GLN A 96 31.08 6.50 -33.48
C GLN A 96 31.50 6.56 -34.95
N ALA A 97 31.21 7.67 -35.63
CA ALA A 97 31.57 7.88 -37.04
C ALA A 97 33.03 8.33 -37.25
N ALA A 98 33.80 8.56 -36.19
CA ALA A 98 35.17 9.04 -36.29
C ALA A 98 36.12 7.96 -36.84
N GLY A 99 36.71 8.22 -38.01
CA GLY A 99 37.63 7.31 -38.69
C GLY A 99 39.04 7.27 -38.07
N ASP A 100 39.61 8.43 -37.73
CA ASP A 100 40.97 8.54 -37.18
C ASP A 100 40.96 8.76 -35.66
N GLU A 101 42.01 8.26 -34.98
CA GLU A 101 42.13 8.33 -33.52
C GLU A 101 42.10 9.77 -32.98
N ALA A 102 42.72 10.73 -33.70
CA ALA A 102 42.68 12.14 -33.32
C ALA A 102 41.26 12.75 -33.40
N VAL A 103 40.45 12.31 -34.37
CA VAL A 103 39.06 12.73 -34.54
C VAL A 103 38.20 12.08 -33.45
N ARG A 104 38.42 10.79 -33.19
CA ARG A 104 37.73 10.03 -32.13
C ARG A 104 37.96 10.65 -30.75
N SER A 105 39.20 10.97 -30.40
CA SER A 105 39.54 11.62 -29.13
C SER A 105 38.88 13.00 -28.97
N ARG A 106 38.78 13.79 -30.04
CA ARG A 106 38.06 15.08 -30.01
C ARG A 106 36.55 14.86 -29.84
N ALA A 107 35.96 13.94 -30.59
CA ALA A 107 34.54 13.65 -30.51
C ALA A 107 34.13 13.06 -29.14
N ALA A 108 34.96 12.20 -28.56
CA ALA A 108 34.78 11.66 -27.21
C ALA A 108 34.78 12.77 -26.16
N ARG A 109 35.70 13.73 -26.24
CA ARG A 109 35.69 14.92 -25.36
C ARG A 109 34.41 15.75 -25.53
N GLY A 110 33.95 15.91 -26.77
CA GLY A 110 32.68 16.58 -27.07
C GLY A 110 31.48 15.88 -26.42
N PHE A 111 31.38 14.56 -26.56
CA PHE A 111 30.35 13.75 -25.91
C PHE A 111 30.39 13.86 -24.38
N ALA A 112 31.56 13.76 -23.77
CA ALA A 112 31.72 13.91 -22.33
C ALA A 112 31.24 15.29 -21.83
N GLN A 113 31.62 16.36 -22.53
CA GLN A 113 31.19 17.72 -22.20
C GLN A 113 29.68 17.92 -22.36
N ASP A 114 29.11 17.32 -23.39
CA ASP A 114 27.67 17.37 -23.69
C ASP A 114 26.84 16.74 -22.55
N VAL A 115 27.24 15.54 -22.11
CA VAL A 115 26.61 14.84 -20.99
C VAL A 115 26.80 15.60 -19.68
N LEU A 116 28.02 16.08 -19.39
CA LEU A 116 28.28 16.86 -18.17
C LEU A 116 27.47 18.14 -18.08
N ARG A 117 27.25 18.81 -19.22
CA ARG A 117 26.40 20.01 -19.26
C ARG A 117 24.97 19.64 -18.84
N HIS A 118 24.42 18.56 -19.39
CA HIS A 118 23.10 18.08 -19.00
C HIS A 118 22.99 17.69 -17.53
N VAL A 119 24.01 17.01 -17.00
CA VAL A 119 24.10 16.67 -15.57
C VAL A 119 24.06 17.94 -14.70
N ARG A 120 24.86 18.96 -15.03
CA ARG A 120 24.89 20.23 -14.29
C ARG A 120 23.58 20.98 -14.39
N ASP A 121 22.98 21.02 -15.57
CA ASP A 121 21.68 21.66 -15.80
C ASP A 121 20.60 20.98 -14.94
N ILE A 122 20.57 19.65 -14.90
CA ILE A 122 19.62 18.87 -14.09
C ILE A 122 19.83 19.15 -12.61
N ALA A 123 21.07 19.09 -12.12
CA ALA A 123 21.39 19.36 -10.72
C ALA A 123 20.95 20.77 -10.31
N ALA A 124 21.25 21.78 -11.12
CA ALA A 124 20.93 23.17 -10.82
C ALA A 124 19.42 23.48 -10.87
N ARG A 125 18.69 22.84 -11.80
CA ARG A 125 17.27 23.16 -12.06
C ARG A 125 16.30 22.36 -11.20
N TYR A 126 16.67 21.14 -10.81
CA TYR A 126 15.71 20.18 -10.25
C TYR A 126 16.05 19.66 -8.86
N ILE A 127 17.23 19.96 -8.31
CA ILE A 127 17.55 19.65 -6.91
C ILE A 127 17.28 20.91 -6.07
N VAL A 128 16.04 21.04 -5.62
CA VAL A 128 15.54 22.20 -4.86
C VAL A 128 15.28 21.79 -3.42
N ARG A 129 16.05 22.37 -2.49
CA ARG A 129 15.94 22.07 -1.05
C ARG A 129 14.53 22.34 -0.52
N GLY A 130 13.95 21.35 0.14
CA GLY A 130 12.61 21.45 0.74
C GLY A 130 11.45 21.21 -0.23
N GLU A 131 11.73 21.06 -1.53
CA GLU A 131 10.73 20.78 -2.56
C GLU A 131 10.95 19.41 -3.20
N THR A 132 12.19 19.12 -3.62
CA THR A 132 12.57 17.85 -4.23
C THR A 132 13.56 17.10 -3.35
N ALA A 133 13.78 15.84 -3.66
CA ALA A 133 14.85 15.06 -3.10
C ALA A 133 16.21 15.71 -3.36
N ASP A 134 17.18 15.36 -2.51
CA ASP A 134 18.59 15.73 -2.68
C ASP A 134 19.25 15.09 -3.92
N SER A 135 18.49 14.40 -4.76
CA SER A 135 18.98 13.73 -5.97
C SER A 135 17.95 13.78 -7.09
N ALA A 136 18.43 13.74 -8.33
CA ALA A 136 17.60 13.66 -9.53
C ALA A 136 18.07 12.52 -10.45
N LEU A 137 17.19 12.05 -11.34
CA LEU A 137 17.51 11.04 -12.35
C LEU A 137 17.66 11.68 -13.73
N MET A 138 18.76 11.39 -14.42
CA MET A 138 18.93 11.70 -15.84
C MET A 138 18.65 10.43 -16.65
N PHE A 139 17.52 10.43 -17.37
CA PHE A 139 17.11 9.32 -18.21
C PHE A 139 17.73 9.40 -19.60
N LEU A 140 18.53 8.39 -19.97
CA LEU A 140 19.08 8.19 -21.29
C LEU A 140 18.25 7.14 -22.04
N PRO A 141 17.51 7.47 -23.10
CA PRO A 141 16.61 6.54 -23.81
C PRO A 141 17.36 5.57 -24.75
N SER A 142 18.58 5.17 -24.38
CA SER A 142 19.42 4.28 -25.16
C SER A 142 20.39 3.52 -24.24
N GLU A 143 20.25 2.19 -24.22
CA GLU A 143 21.19 1.31 -23.50
C GLU A 143 22.61 1.42 -24.05
N ALA A 144 22.76 1.59 -25.36
CA ALA A 144 24.08 1.70 -25.98
C ALA A 144 24.85 2.95 -25.50
N ILE A 145 24.18 4.10 -25.42
CA ILE A 145 24.79 5.33 -24.92
C ILE A 145 25.10 5.20 -23.43
N TYR A 146 24.19 4.61 -22.65
CA TYR A 146 24.41 4.37 -21.22
C TYR A 146 25.63 3.47 -20.97
N ALA A 147 25.73 2.35 -21.70
CA ALA A 147 26.83 1.40 -21.58
C ALA A 147 28.16 2.02 -21.98
N GLU A 148 28.20 2.76 -23.09
CA GLU A 148 29.38 3.49 -23.54
C GLU A 148 29.86 4.50 -22.49
N LEU A 149 28.92 5.27 -21.91
CA LEU A 149 29.22 6.25 -20.88
C LEU A 149 29.87 5.60 -19.64
N HIS A 150 29.32 4.47 -19.18
CA HIS A 150 29.84 3.78 -18.00
C HIS A 150 31.14 3.02 -18.27
N ALA A 151 31.35 2.55 -19.50
CA ALA A 151 32.56 1.83 -19.88
C ALA A 151 33.76 2.78 -20.07
N ASN A 152 33.57 3.91 -20.74
CA ASN A 152 34.68 4.72 -21.26
C ASN A 152 34.77 6.13 -20.66
N PHE A 153 33.76 6.57 -19.90
CA PHE A 153 33.67 7.95 -19.38
C PHE A 153 33.45 7.99 -17.86
N ALA A 154 34.24 7.22 -17.10
CA ALA A 154 34.15 7.14 -15.64
C ALA A 154 34.13 8.51 -14.95
N ALA A 155 34.98 9.45 -15.38
CA ALA A 155 35.03 10.81 -14.82
C ALA A 155 33.71 11.59 -14.98
N VAL A 156 32.93 11.33 -16.04
CA VAL A 156 31.60 11.93 -16.24
C VAL A 156 30.59 11.34 -15.25
N VAL A 157 30.63 10.02 -15.08
CA VAL A 157 29.75 9.30 -14.13
C VAL A 157 30.05 9.72 -12.69
N GLU A 158 31.33 9.87 -12.33
CA GLU A 158 31.75 10.35 -11.01
C GLU A 158 31.30 11.79 -10.74
N GLU A 159 31.41 12.70 -11.73
CA GLU A 159 30.84 14.06 -11.63
C GLU A 159 29.32 14.00 -11.40
N ALA A 160 28.61 13.18 -12.17
CA ALA A 160 27.17 13.05 -12.05
C ALA A 160 26.76 12.58 -10.66
N PHE A 161 27.47 11.57 -10.13
CA PHE A 161 27.28 11.09 -8.78
C PHE A 161 27.56 12.18 -7.73
N ARG A 162 28.65 12.94 -7.87
CA ARG A 162 28.99 14.06 -6.96
C ARG A 162 27.94 15.17 -6.98
N LEU A 163 27.37 15.45 -8.15
CA LEU A 163 26.27 16.40 -8.33
C LEU A 163 24.90 15.81 -7.96
N LYS A 164 24.87 14.58 -7.44
CA LYS A 164 23.66 13.84 -7.03
C LYS A 164 22.65 13.65 -8.16
N VAL A 165 23.16 13.48 -9.38
CA VAL A 165 22.38 13.13 -10.57
C VAL A 165 22.72 11.70 -10.97
N TRP A 166 21.77 10.80 -10.84
CA TRP A 166 21.95 9.40 -11.22
C TRP A 166 21.53 9.18 -12.67
N ILE A 167 22.47 8.70 -13.47
CA ILE A 167 22.23 8.41 -14.87
C ILE A 167 21.56 7.04 -14.96
N VAL A 168 20.43 6.96 -15.66
CA VAL A 168 19.65 5.74 -15.80
C VAL A 168 19.29 5.51 -17.28
N SER A 169 19.35 4.25 -17.68
CA SER A 169 18.86 3.70 -18.96
C SER A 169 17.44 3.12 -18.79
N PRO A 170 16.77 2.67 -19.87
CA PRO A 170 15.45 2.02 -19.76
C PRO A 170 15.42 0.87 -18.76
N THR A 171 16.42 0.00 -18.77
CA THR A 171 16.47 -1.19 -17.89
C THR A 171 16.72 -0.79 -16.43
N THR A 172 17.64 0.15 -16.19
CA THR A 172 17.97 0.59 -14.83
C THR A 172 16.87 1.48 -14.25
N LEU A 173 16.21 2.29 -15.07
CA LEU A 173 15.00 3.02 -14.66
C LEU A 173 13.87 2.05 -14.32
N TRP A 174 13.62 1.04 -15.16
CA TRP A 174 12.60 0.02 -14.88
C TRP A 174 12.84 -0.66 -13.53
N ALA A 175 14.08 -1.08 -13.25
CA ALA A 175 14.45 -1.66 -11.97
C ALA A 175 14.23 -0.68 -10.81
N THR A 176 14.67 0.56 -10.97
CA THR A 176 14.51 1.63 -9.97
C THR A 176 13.03 1.88 -9.66
N LEU A 177 12.18 2.00 -10.69
CA LEU A 177 10.74 2.20 -10.55
C LEU A 177 10.08 1.02 -9.83
N HIS A 178 10.50 -0.21 -10.11
CA HIS A 178 10.00 -1.40 -9.40
C HIS A 178 10.37 -1.39 -7.92
N THR A 179 11.62 -1.04 -7.59
CA THR A 179 12.06 -0.88 -6.21
C THR A 179 11.26 0.23 -5.50
N LEU A 180 11.06 1.38 -6.15
CA LEU A 180 10.23 2.46 -5.62
C LEU A 180 8.77 2.05 -5.43
N SER A 181 8.20 1.30 -6.38
CA SER A 181 6.83 0.77 -6.28
C SER A 181 6.66 -0.15 -5.08
N ALA A 182 7.65 -1.02 -4.81
CA ALA A 182 7.65 -1.88 -3.64
C ALA A 182 7.68 -1.08 -2.32
N VAL A 183 8.52 -0.04 -2.25
CA VAL A 183 8.59 0.87 -1.09
C VAL A 183 7.26 1.58 -0.87
N LEU A 184 6.63 2.10 -1.93
CA LEU A 184 5.34 2.78 -1.85
C LEU A 184 4.21 1.86 -1.37
N ARG A 185 4.21 0.58 -1.79
CA ARG A 185 3.26 -0.43 -1.30
C ARG A 185 3.44 -0.72 0.19
N ASP A 186 4.68 -0.85 0.65
CA ASP A 186 4.99 -1.07 2.06
C ASP A 186 4.51 0.09 2.95
N VAL A 187 4.74 1.33 2.51
CA VAL A 187 4.25 2.53 3.21
C VAL A 187 2.72 2.52 3.31
N ARG A 188 2.03 2.23 2.20
CA ARG A 188 0.56 2.14 2.19
C ARG A 188 0.02 1.04 3.12
N LEU A 189 0.70 -0.10 3.16
CA LEU A 189 0.32 -1.21 4.04
C LEU A 189 0.48 -0.83 5.52
N ARG A 190 1.56 -0.12 5.87
CA ARG A 190 1.78 0.38 7.25
C ARG A 190 0.71 1.39 7.68
N GLU A 191 0.32 2.32 6.80
CA GLU A 191 -0.77 3.27 7.08
C GLU A 191 -2.08 2.53 7.38
N GLN A 192 -2.42 1.51 6.59
CA GLN A 192 -3.64 0.72 6.79
C GLN A 192 -3.57 -0.15 8.05
N ALA A 193 -2.41 -0.71 8.38
CA ALA A 193 -2.21 -1.51 9.59
C ALA A 193 -2.47 -0.70 10.86
N SER A 194 -2.08 0.58 10.90
CA SER A 194 -2.38 1.48 12.03
C SER A 194 -3.88 1.64 12.26
N VAL A 195 -4.64 1.84 11.18
CA VAL A 195 -6.11 1.97 11.26
C VAL A 195 -6.75 0.68 11.79
N ILE A 196 -6.29 -0.48 11.31
CA ILE A 196 -6.77 -1.78 11.78
C ILE A 196 -6.45 -1.98 13.28
N GLN A 197 -5.25 -1.58 13.73
CA GLN A 197 -4.88 -1.67 15.15
C GLN A 197 -5.76 -0.79 16.04
N ASP A 198 -6.11 0.41 15.60
CA ASP A 198 -7.00 1.29 16.34
C ASP A 198 -8.42 0.72 16.44
N GLU A 199 -8.94 0.16 15.34
CA GLU A 199 -10.24 -0.50 15.33
C GLU A 199 -10.27 -1.76 16.23
N LEU A 200 -9.20 -2.56 16.21
CA LEU A 200 -9.06 -3.71 17.10
C LEU A 200 -9.00 -3.28 18.58
N ARG A 201 -8.36 -2.16 18.89
CA ARG A 201 -8.34 -1.62 20.26
C ARG A 201 -9.73 -1.16 20.70
N ALA A 202 -10.50 -0.53 19.82
CA ALA A 202 -11.89 -0.16 20.08
C ALA A 202 -12.75 -1.41 20.35
N LEU A 203 -12.63 -2.44 19.50
CA LEU A 203 -13.34 -3.71 19.64
C LEU A 203 -12.98 -4.44 20.93
N ALA A 204 -11.70 -4.48 21.32
CA ALA A 204 -11.27 -5.06 22.59
C ALA A 204 -11.91 -4.33 23.79
N GLY A 205 -12.03 -3.01 23.70
CA GLY A 205 -12.76 -2.20 24.69
C GLY A 205 -14.25 -2.55 24.78
N ASP A 206 -14.90 -2.77 23.63
CA ASP A 206 -16.29 -3.23 23.56
C ASP A 206 -16.48 -4.62 24.17
N LEU A 207 -15.59 -5.56 23.87
CA LEU A 207 -15.61 -6.90 24.44
C LEU A 207 -15.39 -6.88 25.96
N GLY A 208 -14.52 -6.00 26.45
CA GLY A 208 -14.34 -5.77 27.89
C GLY A 208 -15.62 -5.28 28.58
N ARG A 209 -16.32 -4.30 27.97
CA ARG A 209 -17.62 -3.81 28.47
C ARG A 209 -18.68 -4.92 28.45
N LEU A 210 -18.71 -5.74 27.41
CA LEU A 210 -19.62 -6.88 27.31
C LEU A 210 -19.35 -7.89 28.42
N GLY A 211 -18.08 -8.24 28.66
CA GLY A 211 -17.68 -9.13 29.75
C GLY A 211 -18.14 -8.62 31.12
N GLN A 212 -18.00 -7.32 31.40
CA GLN A 212 -18.54 -6.72 32.63
C GLN A 212 -20.06 -6.85 32.74
N ARG A 213 -20.80 -6.58 31.66
CA ARG A 213 -22.27 -6.72 31.66
C ARG A 213 -22.71 -8.16 31.89
N VAL A 214 -22.04 -9.13 31.27
CA VAL A 214 -22.31 -10.56 31.47
C VAL A 214 -22.00 -10.96 32.91
N GLY A 215 -20.88 -10.50 33.48
CA GLY A 215 -20.53 -10.74 34.88
C GLY A 215 -21.57 -10.16 35.86
N ASN A 216 -22.10 -8.96 35.58
CA ASN A 216 -23.19 -8.38 36.37
C ASN A 216 -24.47 -9.21 36.26
N LEU A 217 -24.79 -9.68 35.05
CA LEU A 217 -25.96 -10.52 34.81
C LEU A 217 -25.86 -11.86 35.55
N GLN A 218 -24.69 -12.51 35.54
CA GLN A 218 -24.44 -13.73 36.32
C GLN A 218 -24.67 -13.51 37.81
N ARG A 219 -24.21 -12.37 38.37
CA ARG A 219 -24.47 -12.03 39.78
C ARG A 219 -25.96 -11.87 40.06
N HIS A 220 -26.72 -11.24 39.17
CA HIS A 220 -28.18 -11.10 39.34
C HIS A 220 -28.89 -12.46 39.25
N PHE A 221 -28.48 -13.36 38.36
CA PHE A 221 -29.05 -14.71 38.28
C PHE A 221 -28.75 -15.55 39.51
N ALA A 222 -27.52 -15.47 40.05
CA ALA A 222 -27.16 -16.15 41.30
C ALA A 222 -28.05 -15.66 42.45
N GLN A 223 -28.23 -14.34 42.57
CA GLN A 223 -29.12 -13.75 43.56
C GLN A 223 -30.56 -14.23 43.39
N ALA A 224 -31.11 -14.18 42.18
CA ALA A 224 -32.47 -14.62 41.91
C ALA A 224 -32.67 -16.12 42.21
N HIS A 225 -31.66 -16.96 41.94
CA HIS A 225 -31.69 -18.38 42.27
C HIS A 225 -31.71 -18.60 43.79
N ASP A 226 -30.92 -17.84 44.55
CA ASP A 226 -30.95 -17.89 46.01
C ASP A 226 -32.30 -17.42 46.57
N ASP A 227 -32.87 -16.35 46.03
CA ASP A 227 -34.19 -15.85 46.41
C ASP A 227 -35.28 -16.91 46.17
N ILE A 228 -35.26 -17.59 45.01
CA ILE A 228 -36.18 -18.70 44.69
C ILE A 228 -36.02 -19.86 45.69
N ARG A 229 -34.78 -20.19 46.06
CA ARG A 229 -34.50 -21.24 47.05
C ARG A 229 -35.09 -20.89 48.43
N GLU A 230 -34.98 -19.64 48.87
CA GLU A 230 -35.58 -19.18 50.13
C GLU A 230 -37.11 -19.22 50.11
N VAL A 231 -37.73 -18.86 48.98
CA VAL A 231 -39.18 -18.99 48.77
C VAL A 231 -39.61 -20.45 48.87
N GLY A 232 -38.88 -21.38 48.23
CA GLY A 232 -39.14 -22.81 48.32
C GLY A 232 -39.12 -23.33 49.77
N ILE A 233 -38.07 -23.00 50.53
CA ILE A 233 -37.96 -23.37 51.96
C ILE A 233 -39.14 -22.81 52.77
N SER A 234 -39.57 -21.60 52.48
CA SER A 234 -40.69 -20.95 53.18
C SER A 234 -42.02 -21.62 52.85
N CYS A 235 -42.26 -21.99 51.58
CA CYS A 235 -43.41 -22.78 51.16
C CYS A 235 -43.45 -24.16 51.83
N ASP A 236 -42.32 -24.89 51.87
CA ASP A 236 -42.24 -26.20 52.53
C ASP A 236 -42.57 -26.11 54.03
N LYS A 237 -42.03 -25.09 54.72
CA LYS A 237 -42.35 -24.82 56.13
C LYS A 237 -43.82 -24.49 56.32
N ALA A 238 -44.43 -23.70 55.42
CA ALA A 238 -45.84 -23.36 55.47
C ALA A 238 -46.72 -24.61 55.26
N MET A 239 -46.37 -25.47 54.29
CA MET A 239 -47.06 -26.74 54.05
C MET A 239 -46.97 -27.69 55.24
N MET A 240 -45.79 -27.83 55.87
CA MET A 240 -45.64 -28.64 57.09
C MET A 240 -46.49 -28.12 58.26
N ARG A 241 -46.65 -26.80 58.39
CA ARG A 241 -47.54 -26.22 59.41
C ARG A 241 -49.00 -26.49 59.09
N ALA A 242 -49.41 -26.33 57.83
CA ALA A 242 -50.77 -26.61 57.38
C ALA A 242 -51.15 -28.09 57.63
N SER A 243 -50.26 -29.05 57.29
CA SER A 243 -50.53 -30.48 57.52
C SER A 243 -50.62 -30.86 59.00
N ARG A 244 -49.83 -30.22 59.88
CA ARG A 244 -49.97 -30.39 61.34
C ARG A 244 -51.30 -29.88 61.87
N ILE A 245 -51.77 -28.74 61.36
CA ILE A 245 -53.08 -28.18 61.75
C ILE A 245 -54.18 -29.17 61.35
N ASP A 246 -54.14 -29.69 60.13
CA ASP A 246 -55.11 -30.66 59.60
C ASP A 246 -55.18 -31.96 60.43
N LEU A 247 -54.02 -32.51 60.81
CA LEU A 247 -53.90 -33.68 61.70
C LEU A 247 -54.41 -33.40 63.12
N SER A 248 -54.16 -32.19 63.65
CA SER A 248 -54.63 -31.81 64.99
C SER A 248 -56.14 -31.55 65.05
N SER A 249 -56.76 -31.05 63.96
CA SER A 249 -58.22 -30.95 63.85
C SER A 249 -58.89 -32.32 63.78
N LEU A 250 -58.25 -33.33 63.21
CA LEU A 250 -58.75 -34.71 63.18
C LEU A 250 -58.65 -35.41 64.56
N GLN A 251 -57.63 -35.11 65.37
CA GLN A 251 -57.52 -35.63 66.74
C GLN A 251 -58.46 -34.93 67.74
N THR A 252 -58.72 -33.63 67.56
CA THR A 252 -59.66 -32.87 68.41
C THR A 252 -61.11 -33.33 68.22
N GLY A 253 -61.45 -33.88 67.06
CA GLY A 253 -62.77 -34.49 66.79
C GLY A 253 -63.01 -35.86 67.46
N GLN A 254 -61.97 -36.55 67.96
CA GLN A 254 -62.09 -37.87 68.60
C GLN A 254 -62.02 -37.85 70.13
N GLN A 255 -61.60 -36.75 70.76
CA GLN A 255 -61.51 -36.65 72.23
C GLN A 255 -62.77 -36.12 72.94
N THR A 256 -63.81 -35.69 72.22
CA THR A 256 -65.08 -35.25 72.82
C THR A 256 -66.12 -36.37 73.01
N ALA A 257 -65.79 -37.64 72.75
CA ALA A 257 -66.78 -38.73 72.71
C ALA A 257 -66.68 -39.83 73.80
N GLN A 258 -65.90 -39.68 74.89
CA GLN A 258 -65.87 -40.68 75.99
C GLN A 258 -65.85 -40.06 77.40
N ALA A 259 -67.08 -39.90 77.97
CA ALA A 259 -67.59 -40.31 79.32
C ALA A 259 -66.88 -39.86 80.63
N PRO A 260 -67.53 -39.87 81.83
CA PRO A 260 -68.63 -40.77 82.23
C PRO A 260 -69.81 -40.17 83.05
N ALA A 261 -70.81 -41.03 83.24
CA ALA A 261 -71.97 -40.90 84.13
C ALA A 261 -71.64 -41.33 85.58
N ALA A 262 -72.26 -40.67 86.57
CA ALA A 262 -72.54 -41.14 87.94
C ALA A 262 -73.50 -40.11 88.59
N THR A 263 -74.79 -40.40 88.85
CA THR A 263 -75.43 -41.13 89.97
C THR A 263 -75.29 -40.48 91.36
N ASP A 264 -76.49 -40.21 91.92
CA ASP A 264 -76.93 -40.24 93.33
C ASP A 264 -76.72 -39.03 94.27
N GLY A 265 -77.84 -38.36 94.61
CA GLY A 265 -78.61 -38.73 95.82
C GLY A 265 -78.57 -37.83 97.08
N VAL A 266 -79.75 -37.25 97.40
CA VAL A 266 -80.45 -37.20 98.71
C VAL A 266 -80.09 -36.17 99.81
N GLY A 267 -81.16 -35.51 100.32
CA GLY A 267 -81.40 -35.09 101.72
C GLY A 267 -81.54 -33.56 101.92
N GLY A 268 -82.60 -32.96 102.46
CA GLY A 268 -83.74 -33.43 103.25
C GLY A 268 -83.80 -32.70 104.59
N GLU A 269 -84.72 -31.72 104.71
CA GLU A 269 -85.48 -31.18 105.87
C GLU A 269 -85.82 -29.69 105.72
#